data_AF-B5TZG0-F1
#
_entry.id   AF-B5TZG0-F1
#
_cell.length_a   1.000
_cell.length_b   1.000
_cell.length_c   1.000
_cell.angle_alpha   90.00
_cell.angle_beta   90.00
_cell.angle_gamma   90.00
#
_symmetry.space_group_name_H-M   'P 1'
#
loop_
_entity.id
_entity.type
_entity.pdbx_description
1 polymer ?
#
loop_
_entity_poly.entity_id
_entity_poly.type
_entity_poly.pdbx_seq_one_letter_code
_entity_poly.pdbx_strand_id
1 'polypeptide(L)'
;LVSLGARQTMGSLDITAGVNVDGDPDASDVKIFMKDIGSGRVNPVERFAAFPTYLYLNASICGALLRPPEAQDNLTGQAYAAKDLGTSYPVARGAGGAHNEGIEQSGNMLIMYAHARISDDGLLARHYGLIKRWADYLVNNTLTPPADQQSADGEPAMNLTNLALKGIIAVKAMAEISRALKHDSDAQAYDNHATDLMTRWLSLAVSADDTHVLGQYNDQVSRSLLYNLYADRLGTNIVPESVVNNQTQFYSTLAPSVR
;
A
#
# COMPACT_ATOMS: atom_id res chain seq x y z
N LEU A 1 15.63 -17.78 -9.14
CA LEU A 1 14.40 -17.01 -8.83
C LEU A 1 14.73 -15.59 -8.39
N VAL A 2 15.46 -15.37 -7.29
CA VAL A 2 15.83 -14.02 -6.80
C VAL A 2 16.49 -13.14 -7.86
N SER A 3 17.49 -13.66 -8.59
CA SER A 3 18.19 -12.91 -9.64
C SER A 3 17.29 -12.52 -10.82
N LEU A 4 16.30 -13.35 -11.16
CA LEU A 4 15.33 -13.06 -12.22
C LEU A 4 14.36 -11.96 -11.77
N GLY A 5 13.82 -12.08 -10.56
CA GLY A 5 12.94 -11.06 -9.97
C GLY A 5 13.63 -9.70 -9.90
N ALA A 6 14.86 -9.63 -9.38
CA ALA A 6 15.64 -8.39 -9.32
C ALA A 6 15.85 -7.75 -10.71
N ARG A 7 16.12 -8.55 -11.74
CA ARG A 7 16.26 -8.05 -13.13
C ARG A 7 14.95 -7.51 -13.69
N GLN A 8 13.83 -8.18 -13.42
CA GLN A 8 12.51 -7.71 -13.86
C GLN A 8 12.12 -6.42 -13.15
N THR A 9 12.34 -6.35 -11.83
CA THR A 9 12.09 -5.16 -11.02
C THR A 9 12.88 -3.97 -11.56
N MET A 10 14.21 -4.09 -11.67
CA MET A 10 15.04 -2.96 -12.14
C MET A 10 14.87 -2.65 -13.62
N GLY A 11 14.68 -3.67 -14.47
CA GLY A 11 14.53 -3.51 -15.92
C GLY A 11 13.17 -3.00 -16.37
N SER A 12 12.22 -2.81 -15.45
CA SER A 12 10.90 -2.25 -15.73
C SER A 12 10.81 -0.73 -15.57
N LEU A 13 11.90 -0.09 -15.13
CA LEU A 13 11.93 1.33 -14.80
C LEU A 13 12.47 2.18 -15.95
N ASP A 14 11.79 3.26 -16.29
CA ASP A 14 12.34 4.36 -17.06
C ASP A 14 12.48 5.60 -16.18
N ILE A 15 13.67 6.21 -16.21
CA ILE A 15 13.98 7.44 -15.48
C ILE A 15 13.84 8.61 -16.44
N THR A 16 13.01 9.59 -16.08
CA THR A 16 12.76 10.79 -16.86
C THR A 16 13.14 12.02 -16.06
N ALA A 17 13.65 13.06 -16.70
CA ALA A 17 13.80 14.39 -16.12
C ALA A 17 13.18 15.41 -17.07
N GLY A 18 12.45 16.38 -16.52
CA GLY A 18 12.06 17.58 -17.28
C GLY A 18 13.28 18.39 -17.72
N VAL A 19 13.03 19.44 -18.48
CA VAL A 19 14.05 20.43 -18.85
C VAL A 19 13.70 21.77 -18.21
N ASN A 20 14.72 22.49 -17.77
CA ASN A 20 14.58 23.84 -17.24
C ASN A 20 14.37 24.85 -18.39
N VAL A 21 14.28 26.14 -18.05
CA VAL A 21 14.07 27.22 -19.03
C VAL A 21 15.20 27.35 -20.06
N ASP A 22 16.39 26.87 -19.73
CA ASP A 22 17.58 26.90 -20.59
C ASP A 22 17.69 25.63 -21.46
N GLY A 23 16.79 24.66 -21.28
CA GLY A 23 16.78 23.39 -22.00
C GLY A 23 17.65 22.30 -21.38
N ASP A 24 18.28 22.56 -20.23
CA ASP A 24 19.09 21.58 -19.50
C ASP A 24 18.20 20.67 -18.64
N PRO A 25 18.60 19.41 -18.38
CA PRO A 25 17.86 18.51 -17.50
C PRO A 25 17.67 19.11 -16.10
N ASP A 26 16.42 19.14 -15.64
CA ASP A 26 16.08 19.59 -14.29
C ASP A 26 16.10 18.41 -13.31
N ALA A 27 17.16 18.37 -12.49
CA ALA A 27 17.32 17.35 -11.45
C ALA A 27 16.21 17.39 -10.40
N SER A 28 15.51 18.51 -10.23
CA SER A 28 14.36 18.61 -9.32
C SER A 28 13.12 17.90 -9.86
N ASP A 29 13.05 17.70 -11.18
CA ASP A 29 11.90 17.09 -11.87
C ASP A 29 12.08 15.60 -12.21
N VAL A 30 13.09 14.95 -11.64
CA VAL A 30 13.34 13.51 -11.87
C VAL A 30 12.13 12.68 -11.45
N LYS A 31 11.61 11.85 -12.34
CA LYS A 31 10.52 10.90 -12.09
C LYS A 31 10.93 9.53 -12.60
N ILE A 32 10.40 8.49 -11.97
CA ILE A 32 10.56 7.11 -12.42
C ILE A 32 9.20 6.55 -12.79
N PHE A 33 9.09 6.09 -14.03
CA PHE A 33 7.94 5.35 -14.52
C PHE A 33 8.24 3.85 -14.52
N MET A 34 7.23 3.04 -14.21
CA MET A 34 7.36 1.59 -14.19
C MET A 34 6.38 0.97 -15.19
N LYS A 35 6.89 0.12 -16.07
CA LYS A 35 6.07 -0.73 -16.93
C LYS A 35 5.62 -1.97 -16.18
N ASP A 36 4.32 -2.24 -16.17
CA ASP A 36 3.83 -3.57 -15.82
C ASP A 36 4.28 -4.58 -16.91
N ILE A 37 5.16 -5.51 -16.56
CA ILE A 37 5.70 -6.50 -17.50
C ILE A 37 4.61 -7.47 -17.98
N GLY A 38 3.58 -7.72 -17.16
CA GLY A 38 2.50 -8.65 -17.48
C GLY A 38 1.40 -8.02 -18.33
N SER A 39 0.97 -6.80 -17.98
CA SER A 39 -0.20 -6.16 -18.60
C SER A 39 0.13 -4.98 -19.52
N GLY A 40 1.32 -4.41 -19.43
CA GLY A 40 1.69 -3.20 -20.16
C GLY A 40 1.13 -1.89 -19.57
N ARG A 41 0.50 -1.92 -18.38
CA ARG A 41 0.10 -0.71 -17.63
C ARG A 41 1.29 0.16 -17.24
N VAL A 42 1.01 1.44 -16.96
CA VAL A 42 1.98 2.45 -16.53
C VAL A 42 1.83 2.73 -15.04
N ASN A 43 2.91 2.59 -14.28
CA ASN A 43 2.95 2.76 -12.82
C ASN A 43 1.79 2.07 -12.09
N PRO A 44 1.58 0.75 -12.29
CA PRO A 44 0.64 -0.01 -11.48
C PRO A 44 0.98 0.18 -10.00
N VAL A 45 -0.01 0.45 -9.15
CA VAL A 45 0.20 0.67 -7.70
C VAL A 45 0.59 -0.61 -6.98
N GLU A 46 0.27 -1.78 -7.56
CA GLU A 46 0.71 -3.10 -7.12
C GLU A 46 2.24 -3.28 -7.20
N ARG A 47 2.98 -2.31 -7.79
CA ARG A 47 4.44 -2.18 -7.62
C ARG A 47 4.89 -2.12 -6.16
N PHE A 48 3.97 -1.91 -5.23
CA PHE A 48 4.11 -2.22 -3.80
C PHE A 48 4.85 -3.55 -3.54
N ALA A 49 4.56 -4.60 -4.30
CA ALA A 49 5.23 -5.90 -4.18
C ALA A 49 6.73 -5.85 -4.52
N ALA A 50 7.16 -4.93 -5.40
CA ALA A 50 8.55 -4.71 -5.77
C ALA A 50 9.25 -3.69 -4.86
N PHE A 51 8.50 -2.94 -4.05
CA PHE A 51 9.01 -1.83 -3.26
C PHE A 51 10.13 -2.20 -2.28
N PRO A 52 10.11 -3.37 -1.60
CA PRO A 52 11.23 -3.79 -0.74
C PRO A 52 12.56 -3.90 -1.48
N THR A 53 12.55 -4.28 -2.77
CA THR A 53 13.77 -4.33 -3.59
C THR A 53 14.39 -2.96 -3.77
N TYR A 54 13.57 -1.92 -3.98
CA TYR A 54 14.07 -0.55 -4.13
C TYR A 54 14.60 0.00 -2.81
N LEU A 55 13.91 -0.23 -1.70
CA LEU A 55 14.39 0.13 -0.36
C LEU A 55 15.75 -0.51 -0.06
N TYR A 56 15.93 -1.78 -0.43
CA TYR A 56 17.19 -2.51 -0.23
C TYR A 56 18.33 -2.01 -1.12
N LEU A 57 18.06 -1.75 -2.41
CA LEU A 57 19.09 -1.38 -3.37
C LEU A 57 19.47 0.10 -3.29
N ASN A 58 18.47 0.98 -3.30
CA ASN A 58 18.64 2.42 -3.15
C ASN A 58 17.28 3.09 -2.87
N ALA A 59 17.06 3.51 -1.62
CA ALA A 59 15.82 4.16 -1.18
C ALA A 59 15.46 5.41 -1.99
N SER A 60 16.42 6.14 -2.59
CA SER A 60 16.12 7.34 -3.39
C SER A 60 15.26 7.04 -4.63
N ILE A 61 15.25 5.79 -5.11
CA ILE A 61 14.37 5.34 -6.20
C ILE A 61 12.90 5.46 -5.77
N CYS A 62 12.58 5.14 -4.51
CA CYS A 62 11.23 5.14 -3.99
C CYS A 62 10.55 6.50 -4.14
N GLY A 63 11.24 7.58 -3.75
CA GLY A 63 10.71 8.94 -3.89
C GLY A 63 10.39 9.27 -5.34
N ALA A 64 11.35 9.06 -6.26
CA ALA A 64 11.15 9.36 -7.67
C ALA A 64 10.08 8.48 -8.35
N LEU A 65 9.87 7.24 -7.87
CA LEU A 65 8.83 6.33 -8.33
C LEU A 65 7.42 6.70 -7.82
N LEU A 66 7.33 7.44 -6.72
CA LEU A 66 6.08 7.91 -6.13
C LEU A 66 5.62 9.27 -6.68
N ARG A 67 6.50 10.00 -7.38
CA ARG A 67 6.18 11.29 -7.99
C ARG A 67 5.09 11.23 -9.07
N PRO A 68 5.08 10.29 -10.04
CA PRO A 68 4.06 10.31 -11.09
C PRO A 68 2.60 10.22 -10.60
N PRO A 69 2.26 9.41 -9.57
CA PRO A 69 0.93 9.42 -8.93
C PRO A 69 0.44 10.75 -8.36
N GLU A 70 1.30 11.75 -8.15
CA GLU A 70 0.94 13.10 -7.67
C GLU A 70 0.01 13.86 -8.62
N ALA A 71 -0.10 13.41 -9.88
CA ALA A 71 -1.11 13.92 -10.83
C ALA A 71 -2.56 13.85 -10.26
N GLN A 72 -2.76 13.12 -9.15
CA GLN A 72 -4.02 13.02 -8.42
C GLN A 72 -4.30 14.17 -7.45
N ASP A 73 -3.34 15.04 -7.11
CA ASP A 73 -3.52 16.12 -6.11
C ASP A 73 -4.80 16.91 -6.34
N ASN A 74 -4.98 17.37 -7.59
CA ASN A 74 -6.10 18.21 -8.01
C ASN A 74 -7.31 17.42 -8.55
N LEU A 75 -7.30 16.09 -8.49
CA LEU A 75 -8.46 15.30 -8.91
C LEU A 75 -9.59 15.43 -7.89
N THR A 76 -10.78 15.78 -8.41
CA THR A 76 -12.01 15.87 -7.64
C THR A 76 -12.89 14.64 -7.91
N GLY A 77 -13.72 14.27 -6.93
CA GLY A 77 -14.67 13.16 -7.09
C GLY A 77 -14.09 11.75 -6.88
N GLN A 78 -12.78 11.60 -6.65
CA GLN A 78 -12.16 10.32 -6.32
C GLN A 78 -11.43 10.41 -4.97
N ALA A 79 -11.93 9.68 -3.98
CA ALA A 79 -11.40 9.69 -2.60
C ALA A 79 -10.25 8.70 -2.39
N TYR A 80 -10.05 7.75 -3.31
CA TYR A 80 -9.05 6.68 -3.23
C TYR A 80 -7.99 6.81 -4.33
N ALA A 81 -6.83 6.18 -4.12
CA ALA A 81 -5.74 6.18 -5.09
C ALA A 81 -6.12 5.43 -6.36
N ALA A 82 -5.72 5.97 -7.52
CA ALA A 82 -5.80 5.30 -8.80
C ALA A 82 -4.94 4.03 -8.81
N LYS A 83 -5.35 3.04 -9.61
CA LYS A 83 -4.61 1.78 -9.78
C LYS A 83 -3.37 1.89 -10.69
N ASP A 84 -3.38 2.81 -11.64
CA ASP A 84 -2.31 3.03 -12.62
C ASP A 84 -2.40 4.46 -13.21
N LEU A 85 -1.44 4.82 -14.07
CA LEU A 85 -1.40 6.11 -14.78
C LEU A 85 -1.75 5.98 -16.27
N GLY A 86 -2.17 4.79 -16.69
CA GLY A 86 -2.39 4.46 -18.09
C GLY A 86 -2.34 2.95 -18.33
N THR A 87 -3.11 2.51 -19.32
CA THR A 87 -3.25 1.09 -19.67
C THR A 87 -2.27 0.61 -20.74
N SER A 88 -1.46 1.50 -21.30
CA SER A 88 -0.51 1.18 -22.37
C SER A 88 0.77 1.97 -22.23
N TYR A 89 1.85 1.29 -21.89
CA TYR A 89 3.18 1.87 -21.74
C TYR A 89 3.77 2.34 -23.09
N PRO A 90 4.41 3.52 -23.18
CA PRO A 90 4.77 4.45 -22.10
C PRO A 90 3.76 5.60 -21.87
N VAL A 91 2.50 5.44 -22.29
CA VAL A 91 1.52 6.53 -22.33
C VAL A 91 0.84 6.74 -20.96
N ALA A 92 1.38 7.65 -20.16
CA ALA A 92 0.83 8.07 -18.86
C ALA A 92 -0.23 9.19 -19.02
N ARG A 93 -1.44 8.85 -19.49
CA ARG A 93 -2.51 9.85 -19.77
C ARG A 93 -3.24 10.37 -18.53
N GLY A 94 -3.10 9.73 -17.38
CA GLY A 94 -3.66 10.24 -16.13
C GLY A 94 -4.06 9.17 -15.14
N ALA A 95 -4.27 9.61 -13.92
CA ALA A 95 -4.60 8.80 -12.74
C ALA A 95 -6.10 8.87 -12.39
N GLY A 96 -6.97 9.04 -13.39
CA GLY A 96 -8.41 9.20 -13.19
C GLY A 96 -9.19 7.98 -13.62
N GLY A 97 -10.25 7.65 -12.89
CA GLY A 97 -11.22 6.63 -13.29
C GLY A 97 -11.73 5.83 -12.10
N ALA A 98 -13.04 5.64 -12.04
CA ALA A 98 -13.63 4.79 -11.01
C ALA A 98 -13.13 3.35 -11.18
N HIS A 99 -12.69 2.75 -10.07
CA HIS A 99 -12.38 1.34 -9.97
C HIS A 99 -12.76 0.86 -8.57
N ASN A 100 -12.80 -0.44 -8.41
CA ASN A 100 -13.27 -1.09 -7.21
C ASN A 100 -12.13 -1.61 -6.32
N GLU A 101 -10.95 -1.01 -6.42
CA GLU A 101 -9.76 -1.42 -5.65
C GLU A 101 -9.29 -0.28 -4.73
N GLY A 102 -10.23 0.52 -4.25
CA GLY A 102 -9.93 1.75 -3.52
C GLY A 102 -9.14 1.49 -2.25
N ILE A 103 -9.46 0.42 -1.51
CA ILE A 103 -8.76 0.03 -0.28
C ILE A 103 -7.37 -0.50 -0.61
N GLU A 104 -7.29 -1.38 -1.60
CA GLU A 104 -6.06 -2.02 -2.06
C GLU A 104 -5.04 -0.96 -2.51
N GLN A 105 -5.43 -0.09 -3.44
CA GLN A 105 -4.52 0.88 -4.04
C GLN A 105 -4.17 2.02 -3.07
N SER A 106 -5.14 2.52 -2.28
CA SER A 106 -4.84 3.53 -1.26
C SER A 106 -3.93 2.98 -0.17
N GLY A 107 -4.16 1.74 0.26
CA GLY A 107 -3.33 1.07 1.26
C GLY A 107 -1.88 0.90 0.78
N ASN A 108 -1.71 0.40 -0.44
CA ASN A 108 -0.41 0.27 -1.10
C ASN A 108 0.33 1.62 -1.16
N MET A 109 -0.35 2.70 -1.58
CA MET A 109 0.27 4.03 -1.68
C MET A 109 0.72 4.57 -0.32
N LEU A 110 -0.12 4.51 0.72
CA LEU A 110 0.24 5.03 2.05
C LEU A 110 1.42 4.29 2.66
N ILE A 111 1.46 2.97 2.52
CA ILE A 111 2.58 2.16 3.03
C ILE A 111 3.86 2.51 2.26
N MET A 112 3.81 2.62 0.93
CA MET A 112 4.97 3.04 0.13
C MET A 112 5.46 4.45 0.52
N TYR A 113 4.56 5.41 0.72
CA TYR A 113 4.91 6.76 1.16
C TYR A 113 5.56 6.77 2.55
N ALA A 114 5.02 6.01 3.50
CA ALA A 114 5.59 5.90 4.84
C ALA A 114 7.02 5.34 4.82
N HIS A 115 7.35 4.47 3.88
CA HIS A 115 8.72 3.98 3.71
C HIS A 115 9.61 4.94 2.91
N ALA A 116 9.06 5.66 1.93
CA ALA A 116 9.78 6.67 1.17
C ALA A 116 10.28 7.84 2.04
N ARG A 117 9.72 8.02 3.25
CA ARG A 117 10.22 8.97 4.26
C ARG A 117 11.72 8.85 4.56
N ILE A 118 12.30 7.66 4.36
CA ILE A 118 13.72 7.37 4.62
C ILE A 118 14.63 8.20 3.71
N SER A 119 14.18 8.52 2.50
CA SER A 119 14.92 9.31 1.52
C SER A 119 14.10 10.51 1.04
N ASP A 120 13.23 11.05 1.91
CA ASP A 120 12.31 12.12 1.54
C ASP A 120 13.05 13.44 1.28
N ASP A 121 12.70 14.08 0.17
CA ASP A 121 13.21 15.38 -0.28
C ASP A 121 12.14 16.49 -0.18
N GLY A 122 11.15 16.28 0.69
CA GLY A 122 9.97 17.12 0.84
C GLY A 122 8.75 16.64 0.04
N LEU A 123 8.84 15.46 -0.59
CA LEU A 123 7.74 14.78 -1.27
C LEU A 123 6.52 14.66 -0.37
N LEU A 124 6.71 14.19 0.86
CA LEU A 124 5.61 13.97 1.80
C LEU A 124 4.91 15.29 2.17
N ALA A 125 5.69 16.34 2.40
CA ALA A 125 5.15 17.66 2.73
C ALA A 125 4.36 18.26 1.55
N ARG A 126 4.89 18.16 0.32
CA ARG A 126 4.24 18.69 -0.89
C ARG A 126 2.89 18.02 -1.16
N HIS A 127 2.80 16.70 -0.93
CA HIS A 127 1.61 15.91 -1.29
C HIS A 127 0.80 15.45 -0.08
N TYR A 128 0.98 16.08 1.08
CA TYR A 128 0.33 15.67 2.32
C TYR A 128 -1.19 15.62 2.21
N GLY A 129 -1.81 16.60 1.54
CA GLY A 129 -3.26 16.64 1.34
C GLY A 129 -3.80 15.45 0.55
N LEU A 130 -3.07 14.99 -0.47
CA LEU A 130 -3.43 13.81 -1.26
C LEU A 130 -3.32 12.53 -0.43
N ILE A 131 -2.21 12.36 0.28
CA ILE A 131 -1.97 11.20 1.14
C ILE A 131 -3.04 11.15 2.25
N LYS A 132 -3.37 12.30 2.84
CA LYS A 132 -4.44 12.45 3.84
C LYS A 132 -5.81 12.05 3.28
N ARG A 133 -6.17 12.50 2.08
CA ARG A 133 -7.44 12.14 1.41
C ARG A 133 -7.62 10.62 1.30
N TRP A 134 -6.56 9.92 0.91
CA TRP A 134 -6.58 8.46 0.83
C TRP A 134 -6.66 7.80 2.21
N ALA A 135 -6.00 8.35 3.22
CA ALA A 135 -6.11 7.88 4.60
C ALA A 135 -7.55 8.01 5.13
N ASP A 136 -8.20 9.15 4.88
CA ASP A 136 -9.59 9.40 5.28
C ASP A 136 -10.55 8.42 4.59
N TYR A 137 -10.31 8.10 3.32
CA TYR A 137 -11.04 7.05 2.64
C TYR A 137 -10.88 5.70 3.35
N LEU A 138 -9.66 5.31 3.72
CA LEU A 138 -9.40 4.05 4.41
C LEU A 138 -10.05 3.98 5.78
N VAL A 139 -9.99 5.05 6.60
CA VAL A 139 -10.64 5.10 7.91
C VAL A 139 -12.11 4.71 7.82
N ASN A 140 -12.80 5.18 6.78
CA ASN A 140 -14.23 4.96 6.61
C ASN A 140 -14.60 3.63 5.94
N ASN A 141 -13.70 3.04 5.14
CA ASN A 141 -14.04 1.91 4.26
C ASN A 141 -13.32 0.60 4.60
N THR A 142 -12.29 0.62 5.46
CA THR A 142 -11.40 -0.55 5.68
C THR A 142 -12.12 -1.77 6.27
N LEU A 143 -12.91 -1.60 7.33
CA LEU A 143 -13.60 -2.73 7.98
C LEU A 143 -14.91 -3.12 7.30
N THR A 144 -15.54 -2.18 6.61
CA THR A 144 -16.83 -2.38 5.96
C THR A 144 -16.74 -1.79 4.56
N PRO A 145 -16.11 -2.53 3.62
CA PRO A 145 -15.89 -2.04 2.27
C PRO A 145 -17.23 -1.85 1.53
N PRO A 146 -17.30 -0.90 0.58
CA PRO A 146 -18.37 -0.86 -0.41
C PRO A 146 -18.53 -2.21 -1.12
N ALA A 147 -19.78 -2.56 -1.45
CA ALA A 147 -20.13 -3.90 -1.93
C ALA A 147 -19.43 -4.34 -3.23
N ASP A 148 -18.99 -3.38 -4.04
CA ASP A 148 -18.30 -3.61 -5.32
C ASP A 148 -16.78 -3.77 -5.18
N GLN A 149 -16.19 -3.49 -4.00
CA GLN A 149 -14.75 -3.53 -3.79
C GLN A 149 -14.14 -4.92 -4.08
N GLN A 150 -12.86 -4.94 -4.48
CA GLN A 150 -12.06 -6.11 -4.80
C GLN A 150 -10.64 -6.00 -4.25
N SER A 151 -10.02 -7.15 -3.99
CA SER A 151 -8.57 -7.26 -3.76
C SER A 151 -7.79 -7.24 -5.09
N ALA A 152 -6.46 -7.17 -5.01
CA ALA A 152 -5.59 -7.31 -6.18
C ALA A 152 -5.75 -8.65 -6.93
N ASP A 153 -6.28 -9.69 -6.24
CA ASP A 153 -6.50 -11.02 -6.80
C ASP A 153 -7.91 -11.17 -7.43
N GLY A 154 -8.70 -10.09 -7.47
CA GLY A 154 -10.06 -10.09 -8.02
C GLY A 154 -11.11 -10.71 -7.10
N GLU A 155 -10.77 -10.98 -5.83
CA GLU A 155 -11.70 -11.50 -4.85
C GLU A 155 -12.65 -10.37 -4.37
N PRO A 156 -13.98 -10.57 -4.36
CA PRO A 156 -14.91 -9.60 -3.81
C PRO A 156 -14.54 -9.27 -2.35
N ALA A 157 -14.40 -7.98 -2.03
CA ALA A 157 -13.85 -7.51 -0.77
C ALA A 157 -14.76 -7.71 0.45
N MET A 158 -16.00 -8.18 0.27
CA MET A 158 -16.92 -8.38 1.39
C MET A 158 -16.29 -9.31 2.43
N ASN A 159 -15.91 -8.72 3.55
CA ASN A 159 -15.31 -9.35 4.72
C ASN A 159 -13.91 -9.96 4.48
N LEU A 160 -13.13 -9.50 3.49
CA LEU A 160 -11.75 -9.98 3.30
C LEU A 160 -10.82 -9.47 4.41
N THR A 161 -10.51 -10.36 5.33
CA THR A 161 -9.70 -10.09 6.52
C THR A 161 -8.31 -9.52 6.19
N ASN A 162 -7.63 -10.08 5.18
CA ASN A 162 -6.28 -9.65 4.81
C ASN A 162 -6.26 -8.29 4.07
N LEU A 163 -7.30 -7.96 3.31
CA LEU A 163 -7.42 -6.64 2.67
C LEU A 163 -7.69 -5.56 3.73
N ALA A 164 -8.58 -5.84 4.69
CA ALA A 164 -8.80 -4.94 5.80
C ALA A 164 -7.54 -4.72 6.64
N LEU A 165 -6.74 -5.77 6.87
CA LEU A 165 -5.46 -5.65 7.56
C LEU A 165 -4.52 -4.65 6.87
N LYS A 166 -4.45 -4.67 5.53
CA LYS A 166 -3.69 -3.67 4.76
C LYS A 166 -4.19 -2.25 5.01
N GLY A 167 -5.51 -2.04 4.97
CA GLY A 167 -6.11 -0.74 5.26
C GLY A 167 -5.73 -0.22 6.65
N ILE A 168 -5.75 -1.09 7.68
CA ILE A 168 -5.39 -0.74 9.06
C ILE A 168 -3.92 -0.33 9.17
N ILE A 169 -3.03 -1.13 8.57
CA ILE A 169 -1.59 -0.84 8.51
C ILE A 169 -1.35 0.50 7.81
N ALA A 170 -2.07 0.77 6.72
CA ALA A 170 -1.97 2.04 5.99
C ALA A 170 -2.48 3.24 6.80
N VAL A 171 -3.58 3.12 7.54
CA VAL A 171 -4.04 4.19 8.46
C VAL A 171 -2.99 4.46 9.53
N LYS A 172 -2.36 3.43 10.10
CA LYS A 172 -1.22 3.59 11.01
C LYS A 172 -0.02 4.24 10.32
N ALA A 173 0.25 3.90 9.07
CA ALA A 173 1.31 4.50 8.26
C ALA A 173 1.07 6.01 8.07
N MET A 174 -0.18 6.46 7.91
CA MET A 174 -0.52 7.89 7.88
C MET A 174 -0.19 8.59 9.20
N ALA A 175 -0.40 7.94 10.35
CA ALA A 175 0.01 8.50 11.64
C ALA A 175 1.54 8.72 11.70
N GLU A 176 2.33 7.78 11.17
CA GLU A 176 3.79 7.90 11.09
C GLU A 176 4.24 9.01 10.13
N ILE A 177 3.56 9.18 8.98
CA ILE A 177 3.82 10.29 8.05
C ILE A 177 3.51 11.63 8.72
N SER A 178 2.35 11.73 9.37
CA SER A 178 1.91 12.95 10.08
C SER A 178 2.92 13.34 11.16
N ARG A 179 3.42 12.36 11.94
CA ARG A 179 4.45 12.57 12.95
C ARG A 179 5.77 13.04 12.36
N ALA A 180 6.20 12.44 11.25
CA ALA A 180 7.43 12.86 10.56
C ALA A 180 7.37 14.32 10.09
N LEU A 181 6.18 14.79 9.70
CA LEU A 181 5.91 16.18 9.28
C LEU A 181 5.49 17.12 10.41
N LYS A 182 5.47 16.64 11.67
CA LYS A 182 5.05 17.41 12.86
C LYS A 182 3.59 17.89 12.81
N HIS A 183 2.72 17.14 12.15
CA HIS A 183 1.27 17.32 12.20
C HIS A 183 0.70 16.50 13.37
N ASP A 184 1.01 16.90 14.60
CA ASP A 184 0.78 16.08 15.80
C ASP A 184 -0.71 15.74 16.04
N SER A 185 -1.63 16.65 15.68
CA SER A 185 -3.07 16.41 15.78
C SER A 185 -3.55 15.30 14.83
N ASP A 186 -3.07 15.33 13.59
CA ASP A 186 -3.39 14.30 12.60
C ASP A 186 -2.72 12.97 12.99
N ALA A 187 -1.48 13.00 13.48
CA ALA A 187 -0.79 11.81 13.97
C ALA A 187 -1.60 11.10 15.08
N GLN A 188 -2.07 11.84 16.08
CA GLN A 188 -2.88 11.29 17.16
C GLN A 188 -4.24 10.77 16.66
N ALA A 189 -4.89 11.49 15.74
CA ALA A 189 -6.18 11.09 15.19
C ALA A 189 -6.07 9.77 14.41
N TYR A 190 -5.09 9.64 13.52
CA TYR A 190 -4.88 8.41 12.76
C TYR A 190 -4.39 7.24 13.63
N ASP A 191 -3.62 7.49 14.69
CA ASP A 191 -3.27 6.44 15.66
C ASP A 191 -4.50 5.89 16.39
N ASN A 192 -5.41 6.76 16.81
CA ASN A 192 -6.67 6.35 17.44
C ASN A 192 -7.53 5.55 16.45
N HIS A 193 -7.69 6.04 15.22
CA HIS A 193 -8.43 5.32 14.18
C HIS A 193 -7.83 3.96 13.88
N ALA A 194 -6.51 3.87 13.73
CA ALA A 194 -5.85 2.59 13.45
C ALA A 194 -6.03 1.60 14.61
N THR A 195 -5.96 2.08 15.86
CA THR A 195 -6.17 1.26 17.07
C THR A 195 -7.61 0.75 17.17
N ASP A 196 -8.59 1.61 16.90
CA ASP A 196 -10.00 1.23 16.90
C ASP A 196 -10.31 0.22 15.79
N LEU A 197 -9.77 0.45 14.59
CA LEU A 197 -9.92 -0.47 13.47
C LEU A 197 -9.28 -1.83 13.77
N MET A 198 -8.07 -1.85 14.36
CA MET A 198 -7.38 -3.08 14.78
C MET A 198 -8.19 -3.85 15.83
N THR A 199 -8.71 -3.16 16.85
CA THR A 199 -9.52 -3.78 17.91
C THR A 199 -10.74 -4.47 17.34
N ARG A 200 -11.47 -3.78 16.45
CA ARG A 200 -12.64 -4.35 15.77
C ARG A 200 -12.26 -5.46 14.81
N TRP A 201 -11.16 -5.31 14.07
CA TRP A 201 -10.64 -6.35 13.18
C TRP A 201 -10.37 -7.64 13.94
N LEU A 202 -9.66 -7.58 15.07
CA LEU A 202 -9.38 -8.76 15.90
C LEU A 202 -10.66 -9.51 16.28
N SER A 203 -11.73 -8.79 16.65
CA SER A 203 -13.02 -9.40 17.02
C SER A 203 -13.77 -10.09 15.87
N LEU A 204 -13.46 -9.74 14.62
CA LEU A 204 -14.12 -10.26 13.42
C LEU A 204 -13.26 -11.28 12.67
N ALA A 205 -11.94 -11.11 12.77
CA ALA A 205 -10.93 -11.73 11.94
C ALA A 205 -10.24 -12.92 12.61
N VAL A 206 -10.21 -13.00 13.93
CA VAL A 206 -9.54 -14.09 14.65
C VAL A 206 -10.54 -15.23 14.89
N SER A 207 -10.08 -16.47 14.76
CA SER A 207 -10.87 -17.66 15.04
C SER A 207 -11.29 -17.69 16.52
N ALA A 208 -12.43 -18.31 16.81
CA ALA A 208 -12.99 -18.36 18.17
C ALA A 208 -12.10 -19.12 19.18
N ASP A 209 -11.17 -19.94 18.69
CA ASP A 209 -10.16 -20.64 19.49
C ASP A 209 -8.81 -19.89 19.55
N ASP A 210 -8.76 -18.67 19.02
CA ASP A 210 -7.57 -17.80 18.92
C ASP A 210 -6.38 -18.40 18.16
N THR A 211 -6.57 -19.49 17.40
CA THR A 211 -5.46 -20.19 16.74
C THR A 211 -5.00 -19.53 15.45
N HIS A 212 -5.89 -18.85 14.73
CA HIS A 212 -5.55 -18.29 13.42
C HIS A 212 -6.49 -17.17 12.99
N VAL A 213 -6.12 -16.50 11.90
CA VAL A 213 -6.91 -15.48 11.26
C VAL A 213 -7.74 -16.07 10.14
N LEU A 214 -9.04 -15.78 10.19
CA LEU A 214 -10.07 -16.20 9.25
C LEU A 214 -9.86 -15.54 7.89
N GLY A 215 -10.13 -16.26 6.81
CA GLY A 215 -10.10 -15.70 5.46
C GLY A 215 -11.21 -14.67 5.24
N GLN A 216 -12.38 -14.96 5.80
CA GLN A 216 -13.54 -14.07 5.81
C GLN A 216 -14.02 -13.83 7.25
N TYR A 217 -14.45 -12.61 7.57
CA TYR A 217 -14.96 -12.31 8.91
C TYR A 217 -16.05 -13.28 9.35
N ASN A 218 -15.93 -13.76 10.58
CA ASN A 218 -16.83 -14.70 11.24
C ASN A 218 -16.97 -16.09 10.58
N ASP A 219 -16.30 -16.37 9.45
CA ASP A 219 -16.27 -17.72 8.87
C ASP A 219 -15.17 -18.54 9.54
N GLN A 220 -15.55 -19.27 10.59
CA GLN A 220 -14.66 -20.09 11.43
C GLN A 220 -13.99 -21.26 10.69
N VAL A 221 -14.44 -21.60 9.48
CA VAL A 221 -13.84 -22.66 8.65
C VAL A 221 -12.80 -22.08 7.68
N SER A 222 -12.89 -20.78 7.41
CA SER A 222 -11.98 -20.08 6.51
C SER A 222 -10.62 -19.82 7.15
N ARG A 223 -9.61 -19.62 6.31
CA ARG A 223 -8.24 -19.30 6.73
C ARG A 223 -7.64 -18.25 5.81
N SER A 224 -6.80 -17.38 6.37
CA SER A 224 -6.15 -16.32 5.61
C SER A 224 -4.66 -16.58 5.39
N LEU A 225 -4.15 -16.23 4.21
CA LEU A 225 -2.73 -16.01 3.99
C LEU A 225 -2.44 -14.53 4.24
N LEU A 226 -1.85 -14.20 5.39
CA LEU A 226 -1.61 -12.82 5.82
C LEU A 226 -0.40 -12.20 5.15
N TYR A 227 -0.38 -12.16 3.82
CA TYR A 227 0.75 -11.57 3.10
C TYR A 227 0.90 -10.09 3.44
N ASN A 228 -0.18 -9.34 3.72
CA ASN A 228 -0.07 -7.92 4.08
C ASN A 228 0.58 -7.65 5.44
N LEU A 229 0.78 -8.70 6.26
CA LEU A 229 1.53 -8.58 7.50
C LEU A 229 2.98 -8.12 7.29
N TYR A 230 3.56 -8.36 6.10
CA TYR A 230 4.92 -7.90 5.81
C TYR A 230 5.02 -6.38 5.97
N ALA A 231 4.00 -5.62 5.55
CA ALA A 231 3.98 -4.18 5.64
C ALA A 231 4.00 -3.69 7.08
N ASP A 232 3.32 -4.41 7.98
CA ASP A 232 3.36 -4.09 9.40
C ASP A 232 4.77 -4.21 9.97
N ARG A 233 5.46 -5.29 9.57
CA ARG A 233 6.83 -5.61 9.99
C ARG A 233 7.88 -4.67 9.39
N LEU A 234 7.51 -3.81 8.45
CA LEU A 234 8.38 -2.75 7.96
C LEU A 234 8.31 -1.46 8.82
N GLY A 235 7.51 -1.42 9.89
CA GLY A 235 7.70 -0.44 10.97
C GLY A 235 6.46 0.14 11.64
N THR A 236 5.24 -0.24 11.25
CA THR A 236 4.03 0.25 11.94
C THR A 236 3.77 -0.48 13.25
N ASN A 237 4.13 -1.78 13.32
CA ASN A 237 3.98 -2.66 14.49
C ASN A 237 2.61 -2.55 15.18
N ILE A 238 1.53 -2.40 14.42
CA ILE A 238 0.16 -2.32 14.94
C ILE A 238 -0.45 -3.70 15.15
N VAL A 239 0.03 -4.73 14.45
CA VAL A 239 -0.48 -6.09 14.59
C VAL A 239 0.08 -6.70 15.87
N PRO A 240 -0.78 -7.16 16.81
CA PRO A 240 -0.31 -7.79 18.04
C PRO A 240 0.60 -8.99 17.76
N GLU A 241 1.64 -9.14 18.56
CA GLU A 241 2.59 -10.24 18.38
C GLU A 241 1.95 -11.61 18.57
N SER A 242 0.91 -11.72 19.41
CA SER A 242 0.10 -12.93 19.58
C SER A 242 -0.53 -13.39 18.27
N VAL A 243 -1.08 -12.49 17.46
CA VAL A 243 -1.67 -12.82 16.14
C VAL A 243 -0.61 -13.43 15.23
N VAL A 244 0.58 -12.84 15.20
CA VAL A 244 1.67 -13.33 14.35
C VAL A 244 2.19 -14.69 14.81
N ASN A 245 2.34 -14.88 16.12
CA ASN A 245 2.78 -16.15 16.68
C ASN A 245 1.76 -17.26 16.44
N ASN A 246 0.47 -16.99 16.70
CA ASN A 246 -0.60 -17.95 16.49
C ASN A 246 -0.72 -18.31 15.00
N GLN A 247 -0.68 -17.31 14.11
CA GLN A 247 -0.72 -17.55 12.67
C GLN A 247 0.49 -18.37 12.18
N THR A 248 1.68 -18.12 12.72
CA THR A 248 2.90 -18.88 12.38
C THR A 248 2.78 -20.33 12.82
N GLN A 249 2.28 -20.56 14.04
CA GLN A 249 2.03 -21.91 14.55
C GLN A 249 0.98 -22.63 13.68
N PHE A 250 -0.11 -21.94 13.34
CA PHE A 250 -1.15 -22.49 12.48
C PHE A 250 -0.62 -22.90 11.11
N TYR A 251 0.17 -22.05 10.43
CA TYR A 251 0.78 -22.42 9.15
C TYR A 251 1.70 -23.64 9.25
N SER A 252 2.38 -23.81 10.38
CA SER A 252 3.22 -25.00 10.62
C SER A 252 2.42 -26.29 10.70
N THR A 253 1.12 -26.22 11.06
CA THR A 253 0.22 -27.38 11.03
C THR A 253 -0.30 -27.69 9.61
N LEU A 254 -0.34 -26.68 8.73
CA LEU A 254 -0.80 -26.82 7.34
C LEU A 254 0.29 -27.30 6.39
N ALA A 255 1.55 -26.95 6.69
CA ALA A 255 2.68 -27.47 5.94
C ALA A 255 2.72 -28.99 6.14
N PRO A 256 2.63 -29.81 5.06
CA PRO A 256 3.03 -31.20 5.16
C PRO A 256 4.44 -31.20 5.74
N SER A 257 4.75 -32.12 6.65
CA SER A 257 6.13 -32.31 7.08
C SER A 257 6.94 -32.68 5.85
N VAL A 258 7.60 -31.68 5.25
CA VAL A 258 8.55 -31.88 4.17
C VAL A 258 9.79 -32.48 4.85
N ARG A 259 9.75 -33.80 5.00
CA ARG A 259 10.94 -34.63 5.26
C ARG A 259 11.64 -34.90 3.93
#